data_AF-A0A2E2MPI8-F1
#
_entry.id   AF-A0A2E2MPI8-F1
#
_cell.length_a   1.000
_cell.length_b   1.000
_cell.length_c   1.000
_cell.angle_alpha   90.00
_cell.angle_beta   90.00
_cell.angle_gamma   90.00
#
_symmetry.space_group_name_H-M   'P 1'
#
loop_
_entity.id
_entity.type
_entity.pdbx_description
1 polymer ?
#
loop_
_entity_poly.entity_id
_entity_poly.type
_entity_poly.pdbx_seq_one_letter_code
_entity_poly.pdbx_strand_id
1 'polypeptide(L)'
;MTEKLTVEFRRSGVTGTWDGSHDNILELAESLDLVLPYSCRSGICTTCQCRKIEGDIEYGDDGVYQPDAPDEILICCSVPKTALVLDI
;
A
#
# COMPACT_ATOMS: atom_id res chain seq x y z
N MET A 1 14.19 -1.45 17.50
CA MET A 1 14.83 -0.91 16.28
C MET A 1 13.82 -1.14 15.19
N THR A 2 13.10 -0.11 14.75
CA THR A 2 12.11 -0.25 13.68
C THR A 2 12.86 -0.18 12.35
N GLU A 3 12.90 -1.29 11.63
CA GLU A 3 13.54 -1.36 10.31
C GLU A 3 12.74 -0.51 9.34
N LYS A 4 13.42 0.43 8.68
CA LYS A 4 12.80 1.32 7.69
C LYS A 4 12.71 0.57 6.37
N LEU A 5 11.50 0.41 5.86
CA LEU A 5 11.23 -0.14 4.54
C LEU A 5 11.08 0.98 3.53
N THR A 6 11.32 0.69 2.26
CA THR A 6 11.15 1.65 1.16
C THR A 6 9.93 1.27 0.35
N VAL A 7 9.07 2.24 0.05
CA VAL A 7 7.87 2.06 -0.76
C VAL A 7 7.95 2.99 -1.96
N GLU A 8 8.11 2.45 -3.15
CA GLU A 8 8.20 3.22 -4.39
C GLU A 8 6.87 3.22 -5.14
N PHE A 9 6.40 4.41 -5.51
CA PHE A 9 5.25 4.66 -6.37
C PHE A 9 5.79 5.00 -7.77
N ARG A 10 5.87 3.99 -8.64
CA ARG A 10 6.61 4.03 -9.90
C ARG A 10 6.02 4.98 -10.95
N ARG A 11 4.69 5.08 -11.10
CA ARG A 11 4.08 6.00 -12.08
C ARG A 11 4.05 7.44 -11.55
N SER A 12 3.93 7.61 -10.25
CA SER A 12 3.96 8.93 -9.60
C SER A 12 5.39 9.44 -9.44
N GLY A 13 6.39 8.55 -9.46
CA GLY A 13 7.80 8.89 -9.25
C GLY A 13 8.11 9.32 -7.82
N VAL A 14 7.30 8.88 -6.86
CA VAL A 14 7.43 9.22 -5.44
C VAL A 14 7.93 8.01 -4.68
N THR A 15 8.80 8.22 -3.70
CA THR A 15 9.31 7.14 -2.85
C THR A 15 9.09 7.50 -1.39
N GLY A 16 8.31 6.67 -0.71
CA GLY A 16 8.06 6.75 0.72
C GLY A 16 9.03 5.91 1.53
N THR A 17 9.34 6.38 2.74
CA THR A 17 10.01 5.56 3.74
C THR A 17 8.99 5.11 4.77
N TRP A 18 8.84 3.80 4.92
CA TRP A 18 7.97 3.21 5.92
C TRP A 18 8.78 2.92 7.18
N ASP A 19 8.46 3.58 8.28
CA ASP A 19 9.08 3.35 9.58
C ASP A 19 8.11 2.73 10.60
N GLY A 20 6.91 2.30 10.15
CA GLY A 20 5.86 1.73 11.00
C GLY A 20 5.04 2.78 11.77
N SER A 21 5.24 4.08 11.52
CA SER A 21 4.38 5.14 12.08
C SER A 21 3.04 5.31 11.34
N HIS A 22 2.85 4.64 10.20
CA HIS A 22 1.63 4.68 9.41
C HIS A 22 0.85 3.37 9.58
N ASP A 23 -0.48 3.45 9.61
CA ASP A 23 -1.32 2.26 9.77
C ASP A 23 -1.41 1.42 8.48
N ASN A 24 -1.27 2.07 7.30
CA ASN A 24 -1.37 1.42 5.99
C ASN A 24 -0.63 2.22 4.90
N ILE A 25 -0.42 1.60 3.74
CA ILE A 25 0.28 2.22 2.61
C ILE A 25 -0.43 3.48 2.11
N LEU A 26 -1.77 3.54 2.19
CA LEU A 26 -2.53 4.72 1.81
C LEU A 26 -2.16 5.93 2.66
N GLU A 27 -2.03 5.79 3.98
CA GLU A 27 -1.61 6.90 4.85
C GLU A 27 -0.18 7.38 4.56
N LEU A 28 0.73 6.45 4.29
CA LEU A 28 2.08 6.80 3.86
C LEU A 28 2.02 7.63 2.57
N ALA A 29 1.21 7.21 1.60
CA ALA A 29 1.05 7.93 0.35
C ALA A 29 0.42 9.32 0.56
N GLU A 30 -0.64 9.42 1.36
CA GLU A 30 -1.26 10.71 1.73
C GLU A 30 -0.23 11.64 2.40
N SER A 31 0.65 11.11 3.26
CA SER A 31 1.73 11.87 3.88
C SER A 31 2.79 12.36 2.89
N LEU A 32 2.88 11.75 1.71
CA LEU A 32 3.77 12.14 0.61
C LEU A 32 3.07 13.03 -0.42
N ASP A 33 1.87 13.53 -0.10
CA ASP A 33 1.03 14.35 -0.98
C ASP A 33 0.52 13.57 -2.22
N LEU A 34 0.52 12.23 -2.16
CA LEU A 34 -0.06 11.39 -3.21
C LEU A 34 -1.57 11.26 -3.04
N VAL A 35 -2.31 11.68 -4.05
CA VAL A 35 -3.76 11.49 -4.11
C VAL A 35 -4.08 10.16 -4.77
N LEU A 36 -4.29 9.14 -3.95
CA LEU A 36 -4.64 7.80 -4.42
C LEU A 36 -6.16 7.61 -4.51
N PRO A 37 -6.66 6.82 -5.48
CA PRO A 37 -8.09 6.56 -5.58
C PRO A 37 -8.53 5.67 -4.40
N TYR A 38 -9.27 6.24 -3.44
CA TYR A 38 -9.92 5.48 -2.36
C TYR A 38 -11.38 5.93 -2.24
N SER A 39 -12.24 5.03 -1.74
CA SER A 39 -13.67 5.35 -1.53
C SER A 39 -14.14 4.91 -0.15
N CYS A 40 -14.18 3.59 0.08
CA CYS A 40 -14.72 3.01 1.30
C CYS A 40 -13.73 3.00 2.47
N ARG A 41 -12.41 2.94 2.22
CA ARG A 41 -11.35 2.71 3.23
C ARG A 41 -11.52 1.44 4.10
N SER A 42 -12.52 0.60 3.81
CA SER A 42 -12.74 -0.69 4.48
C SER A 42 -12.33 -1.89 3.60
N GLY A 43 -11.68 -1.64 2.46
CA GLY A 43 -11.19 -2.69 1.58
C GLY A 43 -12.26 -3.57 0.93
N ILE A 44 -13.46 -3.03 0.68
CA ILE A 44 -14.58 -3.74 0.01
C ILE A 44 -14.92 -3.17 -1.37
N CYS A 45 -14.56 -1.91 -1.62
CA CYS A 45 -14.95 -1.16 -2.80
C CYS A 45 -14.00 -1.32 -3.99
N THR A 46 -12.86 -2.00 -3.77
CA THR A 46 -11.75 -2.20 -4.73
C THR A 46 -11.20 -0.94 -5.41
N THR A 47 -11.64 0.26 -5.03
CA THR A 47 -11.14 1.53 -5.57
C THR A 47 -9.66 1.74 -5.24
N CYS A 48 -9.24 1.30 -4.04
CA CYS A 48 -7.86 1.34 -3.57
C CYS A 48 -7.03 0.14 -4.09
N GLN A 49 -7.50 -0.56 -5.12
CA GLN A 49 -6.76 -1.68 -5.71
C GLN A 49 -5.65 -1.16 -6.61
N CYS A 50 -4.43 -1.63 -6.37
CA CYS A 50 -3.25 -1.25 -7.13
C CYS A 50 -2.36 -2.46 -7.39
N ARG A 51 -1.59 -2.37 -8.47
CA ARG A 51 -0.66 -3.44 -8.83
C ARG A 51 0.67 -3.26 -8.10
N LYS A 52 1.05 -4.25 -7.32
CA LYS A 52 2.39 -4.47 -6.80
C LYS A 52 3.29 -5.03 -7.91
N ILE A 53 4.41 -4.36 -8.15
CA ILE A 53 5.44 -4.79 -9.10
C ILE A 53 6.46 -5.67 -8.36
N GLU A 54 6.90 -5.24 -7.19
CA GLU A 54 7.91 -5.95 -6.38
C GLU A 54 7.65 -5.76 -4.89
N GLY A 55 8.20 -6.66 -4.08
CA GLY A 55 8.08 -6.64 -2.62
C GLY A 55 6.96 -7.52 -2.09
N ASP A 56 6.77 -7.46 -0.78
CA ASP A 56 5.74 -8.22 -0.07
C ASP A 56 4.94 -7.31 0.86
N ILE A 57 3.65 -7.62 1.01
CA ILE A 57 2.74 -6.89 1.87
C ILE A 57 2.04 -7.86 2.81
N GLU A 58 1.58 -7.31 3.91
CA GLU A 58 0.75 -8.01 4.87
C GLU A 58 -0.56 -7.24 5.02
N TYR A 59 -1.68 -7.93 5.17
CA TYR A 59 -2.95 -7.28 5.48
C TYR A 59 -3.08 -7.19 6.99
N GLY A 60 -3.33 -5.97 7.51
CA GLY A 60 -3.44 -5.76 8.95
C GLY A 60 -4.75 -6.29 9.56
N ASP A 61 -5.79 -6.45 8.74
CA ASP A 61 -7.11 -6.92 9.15
C ASP A 61 -7.44 -8.23 8.43
N ASP A 62 -7.95 -9.25 9.14
CA ASP A 62 -8.22 -10.58 8.57
C ASP A 62 -9.48 -10.59 7.67
N GLY A 63 -10.27 -9.51 7.69
CA GLY A 63 -11.55 -9.40 6.98
C GLY A 63 -11.53 -8.67 5.64
N VAL A 64 -10.37 -8.24 5.14
CA VAL A 64 -10.30 -7.47 3.89
C VAL A 64 -10.51 -8.36 2.67
N TYR A 65 -11.12 -7.80 1.62
CA TYR A 65 -11.15 -8.45 0.32
C TYR A 65 -9.73 -8.61 -0.22
N GLN A 66 -9.30 -9.85 -0.45
CA GLN A 66 -8.04 -10.14 -1.12
C GLN A 66 -8.35 -10.36 -2.61
N PRO A 67 -7.79 -9.53 -3.50
CA PRO A 67 -7.97 -9.75 -4.93
C PRO A 67 -7.35 -11.09 -5.35
N ASP A 68 -7.95 -11.75 -6.34
CA ASP A 68 -7.49 -13.06 -6.85
C ASP A 68 -6.08 -13.00 -7.47
N ALA A 69 -5.69 -11.84 -7.99
CA ALA A 69 -4.38 -11.66 -8.59
C ALA A 69 -3.31 -11.41 -7.51
N PRO A 70 -2.20 -12.17 -7.49
CA PRO A 70 -1.14 -12.01 -6.48
C PRO A 70 -0.36 -10.68 -6.63
N ASP A 71 -0.41 -10.10 -7.83
CA ASP A 71 0.16 -8.78 -8.12
C ASP A 71 -0.77 -7.64 -7.71
N GLU A 72 -2.05 -7.89 -7.38
CA GLU A 72 -2.98 -6.83 -6.99
C GLU A 72 -3.13 -6.78 -5.47
N ILE A 73 -3.16 -5.58 -4.92
CA ILE A 73 -3.26 -5.37 -3.48
C ILE A 73 -4.17 -4.18 -3.16
N LEU A 74 -4.72 -4.16 -1.94
CA LEU A 74 -5.50 -3.02 -1.44
C LEU A 74 -4.66 -2.14 -0.51
N ILE A 75 -4.12 -1.04 -1.05
CA ILE A 75 -3.23 -0.12 -0.30
C ILE A 75 -3.87 0.47 0.96
N CYS A 76 -5.20 0.48 1.04
CA CYS A 76 -5.94 1.03 2.17
C CYS A 76 -5.96 0.10 3.40
N CYS A 77 -5.58 -1.17 3.26
CA CYS A 77 -5.51 -2.12 4.37
C CYS A 77 -4.24 -3.00 4.36
N SER A 78 -3.36 -2.81 3.38
CA SER A 78 -2.08 -3.49 3.30
C SER A 78 -0.95 -2.65 3.89
N VAL A 79 -0.04 -3.30 4.61
CA VAL A 79 1.20 -2.76 5.13
C VAL A 79 2.39 -3.40 4.40
N PRO A 80 3.48 -2.67 4.11
CA PRO A 80 4.65 -3.24 3.49
C PRO A 80 5.40 -4.11 4.50
N LYS A 81 5.76 -5.33 4.07
CA LYS A 81 6.59 -6.26 4.86
C LYS A 81 8.05 -6.19 4.44
N THR A 82 8.30 -5.83 3.19
CA THR A 82 9.64 -5.63 2.62
C THR A 82 9.65 -4.37 1.74
N ALA A 83 10.78 -4.09 1.07
CA ALA A 83 10.84 -3.02 0.08
C ALA A 83 9.82 -3.27 -1.04
N LEU A 84 8.90 -2.32 -1.22
CA LEU A 84 7.71 -2.47 -2.05
C LEU A 84 7.75 -1.51 -3.23
N VAL A 85 7.35 -1.99 -4.40
CA VAL A 85 7.20 -1.16 -5.61
C VAL A 85 5.77 -1.31 -6.13
N LEU A 86 5.07 -0.18 -6.27
CA LEU A 86 3.69 -0.10 -6.73
C LEU A 86 3.61 0.60 -8.10
N ASP A 87 2.76 0.12 -8.98
CA ASP A 87 2.51 0.71 -10.31
C ASP A 87 1.57 1.93 -10.24
N ILE A 88 1.87 2.88 -9.35
CA ILE A 88 1.10 4.11 -9.12
C ILE A 88 1.97 5.34 -9.17
#